data_AF-A0A840DZV5-F1
#
_entry.id   AF-A0A840DZV5-F1
#
_cell.length_a   1.000
_cell.length_b   1.000
_cell.length_c   1.000
_cell.angle_alpha   90.00
_cell.angle_beta   90.00
_cell.angle_gamma   90.00
#
_symmetry.space_group_name_H-M   'P 1'
#
loop_
_entity.id
_entity.type
_entity.pdbx_description
1 polymer ?
#
loop_
_entity_poly.entity_id
_entity_poly.type
_entity_poly.pdbx_seq_one_letter_code
_entity_poly.pdbx_strand_id
1 'polypeptide(L)'
;MSTMILIKSFRAGDVISPYCIVAARTDGMVATASGKGDKLLGTAGSCGAKAGEMIDVAQCGWGEVVCGGNVSFGDFLTSDPKGHAIKAEAADRTIGIAMSDGSAGDVIPFKIN
;
A
#
# COMPACT_ATOMS: atom_id res chain seq x y z
N MET A 1 1.55 5.07 16.97
CA MET A 1 0.57 3.96 16.96
C MET A 1 -0.45 4.28 15.88
N SER A 2 -0.31 3.69 14.68
CA SER A 2 -1.26 3.91 13.58
C SER A 2 -2.60 3.29 13.95
N THR A 3 -3.67 4.09 13.94
CA THR A 3 -5.04 3.59 14.13
C THR A 3 -5.63 3.24 12.77
N MET A 4 -5.61 1.96 12.43
CA MET A 4 -6.33 1.40 11.28
C MET A 4 -7.81 1.25 11.64
N ILE A 5 -8.70 1.90 10.87
CA ILE A 5 -10.13 1.99 11.20
C ILE A 5 -10.92 0.89 10.49
N LEU A 6 -10.52 0.53 9.26
CA LEU A 6 -11.14 -0.54 8.49
C LEU A 6 -10.05 -1.47 7.95
N ILE A 7 -10.08 -2.72 8.42
CA ILE A 7 -9.24 -3.81 7.93
C ILE A 7 -10.17 -4.90 7.42
N LYS A 8 -9.91 -5.38 6.21
CA LYS A 8 -10.64 -6.50 5.62
C LYS A 8 -9.65 -7.52 5.09
N SER A 9 -9.90 -8.79 5.40
CA SER A 9 -9.08 -9.89 4.92
C SER A 9 -9.48 -10.27 3.48
N PHE A 10 -8.48 -10.48 2.64
CA PHE A 10 -8.63 -10.91 1.24
C PHE A 10 -7.73 -12.11 0.96
N ARG A 11 -7.99 -12.80 -0.15
CA ARG A 11 -7.12 -13.89 -0.59
C ARG A 11 -5.95 -13.35 -1.40
N ALA A 12 -4.74 -13.72 -1.04
CA ALA A 12 -3.54 -13.35 -1.77
C ALA A 12 -3.46 -14.15 -3.09
N GLY A 13 -3.48 -13.46 -4.22
CA GLY A 13 -3.31 -14.06 -5.56
C GLY A 13 -1.84 -14.35 -5.90
N ASP A 14 -0.91 -13.70 -5.20
CA ASP A 14 0.54 -13.88 -5.33
C ASP A 14 1.22 -13.63 -3.97
N VAL A 15 2.54 -13.74 -3.90
CA VAL A 15 3.32 -13.36 -2.71
C VAL A 15 3.21 -11.85 -2.48
N ILE A 16 2.82 -11.47 -1.26
CA ILE A 16 2.69 -10.08 -0.84
C ILE A 16 3.69 -9.80 0.28
N SER A 17 4.59 -8.86 0.02
CA SER A 17 5.56 -8.39 0.99
C SER A 17 4.89 -7.53 2.08
N PRO A 18 5.45 -7.51 3.30
CA PRO A 18 4.92 -6.67 4.37
C PRO A 18 5.05 -5.18 4.02
N TYR A 19 4.13 -4.36 4.53
CA TYR A 19 4.13 -2.90 4.32
C TYR A 19 4.09 -2.45 2.86
N CYS A 20 3.53 -3.28 1.97
CA CYS A 20 3.37 -2.96 0.56
C CYS A 20 1.94 -2.47 0.26
N ILE A 21 1.82 -1.71 -0.82
CA ILE A 21 0.55 -1.31 -1.41
C ILE A 21 -0.05 -2.51 -2.14
N VAL A 22 -1.33 -2.75 -1.88
CA VAL A 22 -2.09 -3.89 -2.38
C VAL A 22 -3.11 -3.39 -3.41
N ALA A 23 -3.21 -4.10 -4.53
CA ALA A 23 -4.14 -3.81 -5.61
C ALA A 23 -5.16 -4.94 -5.82
N ALA A 24 -6.35 -4.57 -6.29
CA ALA A 24 -7.38 -5.51 -6.73
C ALA A 24 -6.91 -6.27 -7.97
N ARG A 25 -7.10 -7.59 -7.99
CA ARG A 25 -6.82 -8.44 -9.16
C ARG A 25 -8.11 -9.12 -9.62
N THR A 26 -8.13 -10.45 -9.68
CA THR A 26 -9.33 -11.24 -9.93
C THR A 26 -10.32 -11.10 -8.80
N ASP A 27 -11.58 -11.46 -9.06
CA ASP A 27 -12.65 -11.29 -8.07
C ASP A 27 -12.31 -11.97 -6.72
N GLY A 28 -12.44 -11.20 -5.64
CA GLY A 28 -12.09 -11.62 -4.28
C GLY A 28 -10.59 -11.81 -3.98
N MET A 29 -9.69 -11.52 -4.93
CA MET A 29 -8.25 -11.68 -4.76
C MET A 29 -7.48 -10.36 -4.85
N VAL A 30 -6.38 -10.32 -4.10
CA VAL A 30 -5.49 -9.17 -4.02
C VAL A 30 -4.04 -9.58 -4.27
N ALA A 31 -3.25 -8.67 -4.83
CA ALA A 31 -1.81 -8.88 -4.98
C ALA A 31 -1.07 -7.56 -4.78
N THR A 32 0.24 -7.62 -4.70
CA THR A 32 1.11 -6.44 -4.67
C THR A 32 0.82 -5.56 -5.89
N ALA A 33 0.70 -4.26 -5.65
CA ALA A 33 0.57 -3.29 -6.72
C ALA A 33 1.86 -3.25 -7.55
N SER A 34 1.72 -3.19 -8.86
CA SER A 34 2.81 -3.30 -9.84
C SER A 34 3.04 -2.01 -10.63
N GLY A 35 2.29 -0.95 -10.32
CA GLY A 35 2.51 0.34 -10.93
C GLY A 35 1.38 1.34 -10.73
N LYS A 36 1.66 2.57 -11.16
CA LYS A 36 0.87 3.79 -10.94
C LYS A 36 -0.60 3.72 -11.42
N GLY A 37 -0.91 2.85 -12.39
CA GLY A 37 -2.25 2.67 -12.96
C GLY A 37 -3.10 1.59 -12.31
N ASP A 38 -2.54 0.84 -11.34
CA ASP A 38 -3.23 -0.29 -10.73
C ASP A 38 -4.43 0.16 -9.87
N LYS A 39 -5.40 -0.75 -9.71
CA LYS A 39 -6.56 -0.55 -8.85
C LYS A 39 -6.18 -0.72 -7.38
N LEU A 40 -5.53 0.31 -6.81
CA LEU A 40 -5.07 0.32 -5.42
C LEU A 40 -6.25 0.15 -4.46
N LEU A 41 -6.14 -0.80 -3.52
CA LEU A 41 -7.19 -1.13 -2.55
C LEU A 41 -6.84 -0.73 -1.11
N GLY A 42 -5.55 -0.70 -0.78
CA GLY A 42 -5.10 -0.55 0.58
C GLY A 42 -3.63 -0.92 0.77
N THR A 43 -3.22 -1.12 2.01
CA THR A 43 -1.87 -1.58 2.37
C THR A 43 -1.89 -2.84 3.21
N ALA A 44 -0.88 -3.67 3.01
CA ALA A 44 -0.61 -4.83 3.85
C ALA A 44 -0.02 -4.39 5.20
N GLY A 45 -0.37 -5.12 6.26
CA GLY A 45 0.28 -4.99 7.56
C GLY A 45 1.70 -5.58 7.60
N SER A 46 2.22 -5.78 8.80
CA SER A 46 3.58 -6.26 9.06
C SER A 46 3.84 -7.73 8.70
N CYS A 47 2.79 -8.54 8.53
CA CYS A 47 2.92 -9.99 8.38
C CYS A 47 3.12 -10.48 6.94
N GLY A 48 2.81 -9.67 5.91
CA GLY A 48 2.78 -10.14 4.52
C GLY A 48 1.85 -11.35 4.32
N ALA A 49 1.92 -11.99 3.15
CA ALA A 49 1.24 -13.27 2.89
C ALA A 49 1.85 -14.02 1.71
N LYS A 50 1.75 -15.35 1.69
CA LYS A 50 2.07 -16.16 0.51
C LYS A 50 0.85 -16.29 -0.41
N ALA A 51 1.09 -16.68 -1.66
CA ALA A 51 0.03 -16.98 -2.61
C ALA A 51 -0.96 -18.03 -2.05
N GLY A 52 -2.25 -17.72 -2.12
CA GLY A 52 -3.34 -18.57 -1.64
C GLY A 52 -3.73 -18.39 -0.18
N GLU A 53 -2.90 -17.71 0.63
CA GLU A 53 -3.18 -17.38 2.04
C GLU A 53 -4.14 -16.18 2.15
N MET A 54 -4.58 -15.91 3.38
CA MET A 54 -5.37 -14.73 3.71
C MET A 54 -4.45 -13.60 4.14
N ILE A 55 -4.70 -12.40 3.63
CA ILE A 55 -3.99 -11.18 4.02
C ILE A 55 -4.95 -10.13 4.50
N ASP A 56 -4.57 -9.44 5.57
CA ASP A 56 -5.29 -8.28 6.08
C ASP A 56 -4.86 -7.02 5.33
N VAL A 57 -5.85 -6.36 4.72
CA VAL A 57 -5.65 -5.12 3.98
C VAL A 57 -6.33 -3.99 4.73
N ALA A 58 -5.54 -3.00 5.11
CA ALA A 58 -6.04 -1.75 5.66
C ALA A 58 -6.62 -0.90 4.52
N GLN A 59 -7.90 -0.54 4.64
CA GLN A 59 -8.63 0.21 3.63
C GLN A 59 -8.97 1.64 4.07
N CYS A 60 -8.86 1.96 5.36
CA CYS A 60 -9.14 3.29 5.86
C CYS A 60 -8.40 3.58 7.18
N GLY A 61 -8.03 4.84 7.39
CA GLY A 61 -7.38 5.32 8.60
C GLY A 61 -5.88 5.50 8.39
N TRP A 62 -5.09 5.07 9.37
CA TRP A 62 -3.64 5.22 9.36
C TRP A 62 -2.96 3.91 9.01
N GLY A 63 -2.13 3.92 7.98
CA GLY A 63 -1.32 2.78 7.55
C GLY A 63 0.17 3.04 7.66
N GLU A 64 0.95 1.99 7.44
CA GLU A 64 2.41 2.05 7.30
C GLU A 64 2.78 1.46 5.95
N VAL A 65 3.72 2.08 5.25
CA VAL A 65 4.14 1.65 3.92
C VAL A 65 5.64 1.87 3.74
N VAL A 66 6.29 0.96 3.01
CA VAL A 66 7.70 1.12 2.61
C VAL A 66 7.77 2.08 1.43
N CYS A 67 8.64 3.08 1.52
CA CYS A 67 8.94 4.01 0.44
C CYS A 67 9.81 3.36 -0.65
N GLY A 68 9.46 3.56 -1.92
CA GLY A 68 10.24 3.15 -3.10
C GLY A 68 11.18 4.24 -3.61
N GLY A 69 11.05 5.45 -3.05
CA GLY A 69 11.81 6.64 -3.41
C GLY A 69 11.64 7.73 -2.35
N ASN A 70 12.10 8.95 -2.65
CA ASN A 70 11.90 10.09 -1.76
C ASN A 70 10.44 10.54 -1.77
N VAL A 71 9.87 10.66 -0.58
CA VAL A 71 8.51 11.11 -0.31
C VAL A 71 8.58 12.20 0.75
N SER A 72 7.84 13.29 0.56
CA SER A 72 7.70 14.35 1.56
C SER A 72 6.34 14.32 2.26
N PHE A 73 6.28 14.89 3.46
CA PHE A 73 5.04 15.07 4.21
C PHE A 73 3.97 15.79 3.35
N GLY A 74 2.77 15.22 3.26
CA GLY A 74 1.68 15.76 2.47
C GLY A 74 1.67 15.34 1.00
N ASP A 75 2.69 14.59 0.52
CA ASP A 75 2.67 14.06 -0.84
C ASP A 75 1.60 12.99 -1.00
N PHE A 76 0.95 13.00 -2.16
CA PHE A 76 0.09 11.90 -2.59
C PHE A 76 0.95 10.69 -2.94
N LEU A 77 0.52 9.51 -2.50
CA LEU A 77 1.26 8.27 -2.68
C LEU A 77 0.62 7.39 -3.75
N THR A 78 1.46 6.77 -4.57
CA THR A 78 1.13 5.70 -5.51
C THR A 78 2.13 4.55 -5.39
N SER A 79 1.93 3.46 -6.12
CA SER A 79 2.78 2.27 -6.05
C SER A 79 3.83 2.23 -7.15
N ASP A 80 5.05 1.83 -6.78
CA ASP A 80 6.10 1.40 -7.71
C ASP A 80 5.89 -0.05 -8.19
N PRO A 81 6.75 -0.59 -9.08
CA PRO A 81 6.64 -1.97 -9.58
C PRO A 81 6.79 -3.08 -8.52
N LYS A 82 7.26 -2.74 -7.33
CA LYS A 82 7.44 -3.67 -6.20
C LYS A 82 6.37 -3.45 -5.10
N GLY A 83 5.42 -2.53 -5.32
CA GLY A 83 4.39 -2.18 -4.35
C GLY A 83 4.88 -1.25 -3.23
N HIS A 84 6.03 -0.60 -3.39
CA HIS A 84 6.49 0.44 -2.48
C HIS A 84 5.82 1.78 -2.82
N ALA A 85 5.67 2.64 -1.81
CA ALA A 85 5.11 3.97 -1.94
C ALA A 85 6.08 4.93 -2.62
N ILE A 86 5.62 5.56 -3.69
CA ILE A 86 6.32 6.65 -4.38
C ILE A 86 5.38 7.85 -4.50
N LYS A 87 5.95 9.03 -4.72
CA LYS A 87 5.17 10.23 -5.00
C LYS A 87 4.33 10.02 -6.26
N ALA A 88 3.03 10.29 -6.15
CA ALA A 88 2.09 10.27 -7.26
C ALA A 88 2.23 11.54 -8.11
N GLU A 89 2.10 11.39 -9.42
CA GLU A 89 1.95 12.51 -10.36
C GLU A 89 0.46 12.78 -10.65
N ALA A 90 0.17 13.89 -11.35
CA ALA A 90 -1.19 14.41 -11.51
C ALA A 90 -2.21 13.45 -12.17
N ALA A 91 -1.75 12.43 -12.91
CA ALA A 91 -2.61 11.45 -13.57
C ALA A 91 -2.59 10.06 -12.88
N ASP A 92 -1.77 9.89 -11.85
CA ASP A 92 -1.59 8.61 -11.19
C ASP A 92 -2.73 8.34 -10.19
N ARG A 93 -3.02 7.06 -9.97
CA ARG A 93 -3.95 6.68 -8.90
C ARG A 93 -3.27 6.84 -7.55
N THR A 94 -3.95 7.52 -6.63
CA THR A 94 -3.45 7.80 -5.29
C THR A 94 -4.08 6.86 -4.27
N ILE A 95 -3.28 6.27 -3.38
CA ILE A 95 -3.78 5.47 -2.24
C ILE A 95 -4.06 6.32 -1.00
N GLY A 96 -3.36 7.44 -0.86
CA GLY A 96 -3.39 8.22 0.37
C GLY A 96 -2.36 9.35 0.37
N ILE A 97 -2.18 9.94 1.55
CA ILE A 97 -1.30 11.08 1.79
C ILE A 97 -0.21 10.69 2.79
N ALA A 98 1.04 10.98 2.47
CA ALA A 98 2.18 10.76 3.35
C ALA A 98 2.09 11.63 4.61
N MET A 99 2.34 11.03 5.78
CA MET A 99 2.30 11.71 7.08
C MET A 99 3.68 11.77 7.76
N SER A 100 4.74 11.47 7.01
CA SER A 100 6.14 11.68 7.37
C SER A 100 6.97 11.77 6.09
N ASP A 101 8.13 12.41 6.19
CA ASP A 101 9.17 12.30 5.15
C ASP A 101 9.80 10.91 5.18
N GLY A 102 10.26 10.44 4.03
CA GLY A 102 10.95 9.16 3.90
C GLY A 102 11.74 9.03 2.60
N SER A 103 12.66 8.08 2.58
CA SER A 103 13.48 7.70 1.43
C SER A 103 13.29 6.23 1.07
N ALA A 104 13.89 5.78 -0.04
CA ALA A 104 13.73 4.40 -0.48
C ALA A 104 14.16 3.39 0.60
N GLY A 105 13.25 2.49 0.98
CA GLY A 105 13.44 1.50 2.03
C GLY A 105 12.89 1.90 3.41
N ASP A 106 12.57 3.18 3.62
CA ASP A 106 12.01 3.64 4.91
C ASP A 106 10.54 3.26 5.03
N VAL A 107 10.10 2.88 6.23
CA VAL A 107 8.69 2.66 6.56
C VAL A 107 8.13 3.96 7.13
N ILE A 108 7.15 4.55 6.45
CA ILE A 108 6.51 5.79 6.89
C ILE A 108 5.03 5.58 7.24
N PRO A 109 4.50 6.33 8.21
CA PRO A 109 3.07 6.42 8.41
C PRO A 109 2.44 7.24 7.27
N PHE A 110 1.29 6.80 6.79
CA PHE A 110 0.49 7.53 5.82
C PHE A 110 -1.00 7.38 6.13
N LYS A 111 -1.80 8.34 5.66
CA LYS A 111 -3.26 8.30 5.80
C LYS A 111 -3.86 7.68 4.54
N ILE A 112 -4.58 6.57 4.72
CA ILE A 112 -5.37 5.92 3.67
C ILE A 112 -6.63 6.75 3.47
N ASN A 113 -6.91 7.10 2.21
CA ASN A 113 -8.05 7.95 1.85
C ASN A 113 -9.33 7.14 1.67
#